data_AF-A0A2V9ZME3-F1
#
_entry.id   AF-A0A2V9ZME3-F1
#
_cell.length_a   1.000
_cell.length_b   1.000
_cell.length_c   1.000
_cell.angle_alpha   90.00
_cell.angle_beta   90.00
_cell.angle_gamma   90.00
#
_symmetry.space_group_name_H-M   'P 1'
#
loop_
_entity.id
_entity.type
_entity.pdbx_description
1 polymer ?
#
loop_
_entity_poly.entity_id
_entity_poly.type
_entity_poly.pdbx_seq_one_letter_code
_entity_poly.pdbx_strand_id
1 'polypeptide(L)'
;MATSSWIEAPLPVNPTQSWVEKYRAALIETNPKRQLERIAEAYEAIQGCMQAVLADNFEKQAIDDARLILSLLREESLGRAASAPWL
;
A
#
# COMPACT_ATOMS: atom_id res chain seq x y z
N MET A 1 23.04 26.41 35.05
CA MET A 1 22.06 25.32 34.84
C MET A 1 20.93 25.87 34.00
N ALA A 2 20.77 25.38 32.77
CA ALA A 2 19.61 25.66 31.91
C ALA A 2 19.34 24.39 31.11
N THR A 3 18.24 23.70 31.43
CA THR A 3 17.81 22.49 30.73
C THR A 3 17.04 22.90 29.48
N SER A 4 17.69 22.91 28.31
CA SER A 4 16.99 23.05 27.03
C SER A 4 16.18 21.78 26.78
N SER A 5 14.90 21.85 27.10
CA SER A 5 13.91 20.85 26.69
C SER A 5 13.62 21.09 25.20
N TRP A 6 14.30 20.32 24.36
CA TRP A 6 13.94 20.22 22.95
C TRP A 6 12.67 19.38 22.88
N ILE A 7 11.53 20.06 22.75
CA ILE A 7 10.29 19.38 22.38
C ILE A 7 10.53 18.83 20.96
N GLU A 8 10.69 17.51 20.85
CA GLU A 8 10.64 16.81 19.58
C GLU A 8 9.33 17.18 18.89
N ALA A 9 9.42 18.05 17.87
CA ALA A 9 8.31 18.21 16.94
C ALA A 9 8.01 16.81 16.36
N PRO A 10 6.73 16.39 16.29
CA PRO A 10 6.41 15.11 15.67
C PRO A 10 6.97 15.13 14.25
N LEU A 11 7.78 14.12 13.93
CA LEU A 11 8.38 13.98 12.61
C LEU A 11 7.29 14.08 11.55
N PRO A 12 7.56 14.75 10.41
CA PRO A 12 6.60 14.79 9.32
C PRO A 12 6.25 13.35 8.94
N VAL A 13 4.98 12.98 9.09
CA VAL A 13 4.44 11.71 8.61
C VAL A 13 4.72 11.69 7.12
N ASN A 14 5.73 10.92 6.70
CA ASN A 14 6.15 10.92 5.32
C ASN A 14 5.06 10.23 4.49
N PRO A 15 4.28 10.95 3.66
CA PRO A 15 3.11 10.37 2.99
C PRO A 15 3.48 9.25 2.02
N THR A 16 4.73 9.19 1.56
CA THR A 16 5.26 8.09 0.74
C THR A 16 5.40 6.77 1.50
N GLN A 17 5.49 6.79 2.84
CA GLN A 17 5.52 5.55 3.63
C GLN A 17 4.17 4.82 3.61
N SER A 18 3.05 5.52 3.41
CA SER A 18 1.72 4.93 3.52
C SER A 18 1.39 3.91 2.42
N TRP A 19 1.45 4.31 1.14
CA TRP A 19 0.97 3.45 0.05
C TRP A 19 1.97 2.34 -0.29
N VAL A 20 3.27 2.62 -0.19
CA VAL A 20 4.33 1.64 -0.48
C VAL A 20 4.30 0.49 0.53
N GLU A 21 4.05 0.78 1.81
CA GLU A 21 3.95 -0.25 2.85
C GLU A 21 2.75 -1.16 2.62
N LYS A 22 1.58 -0.58 2.30
CA LYS A 22 0.37 -1.35 2.00
C LYS A 22 0.54 -2.18 0.74
N TYR A 23 1.16 -1.63 -0.30
CA TYR A 23 1.53 -2.35 -1.51
C TYR A 23 2.45 -3.55 -1.20
N ARG A 24 3.55 -3.33 -0.46
CA ARG A 24 4.47 -4.41 -0.06
C ARG A 24 3.77 -5.48 0.77
N ALA A 25 2.89 -5.08 1.69
CA ALA A 25 2.13 -6.01 2.49
C ALA A 25 1.21 -6.90 1.64
N ALA A 26 0.61 -6.35 0.58
CA ALA A 26 -0.20 -7.14 -0.37
C ALA A 26 0.65 -8.19 -1.12
N LEU A 27 1.88 -7.82 -1.53
CA LEU A 27 2.78 -8.73 -2.26
C LEU A 27 3.28 -9.91 -1.43
N ILE A 28 3.57 -9.69 -0.15
CA ILE A 28 4.18 -10.72 0.72
C ILE A 28 3.15 -11.53 1.52
N GLU A 29 1.87 -11.14 1.49
CA GLU A 29 0.81 -11.87 2.20
C GLU A 29 0.59 -13.25 1.58
N THR A 30 0.70 -14.28 2.41
CA THR A 30 0.65 -15.68 1.98
C THR A 30 -0.72 -16.31 2.22
N ASN A 31 -1.54 -15.74 3.09
CA ASN A 31 -2.90 -16.20 3.32
C ASN A 31 -3.84 -15.68 2.22
N PRO A 32 -4.47 -16.55 1.39
CA PRO A 32 -5.27 -16.11 0.25
C PRO A 32 -6.47 -15.23 0.62
N LYS A 33 -7.11 -15.49 1.77
CA LYS A 33 -8.25 -14.67 2.24
C LYS A 33 -7.78 -13.27 2.63
N ARG A 34 -6.68 -13.21 3.39
CA ARG A 34 -6.08 -11.95 3.86
C ARG A 34 -5.39 -11.18 2.73
N GLN A 35 -4.92 -11.88 1.69
CA GLN A 35 -4.29 -11.27 0.53
C GLN A 35 -5.27 -10.34 -0.20
N LEU A 36 -6.55 -10.75 -0.32
CA LEU A 36 -7.59 -9.89 -0.90
C LEU A 36 -7.84 -8.63 -0.06
N GLU A 37 -7.81 -8.75 1.27
CA GLU A 37 -7.92 -7.60 2.19
C GLU A 37 -6.73 -6.66 2.03
N ARG A 38 -5.50 -7.19 2.00
CA ARG A 38 -4.27 -6.39 1.82
C ARG A 38 -4.23 -5.69 0.46
N ILE A 39 -4.73 -6.34 -0.59
CA ILE A 39 -4.87 -5.73 -1.91
C ILE A 39 -5.84 -4.53 -1.83
N ALA A 40 -6.98 -4.67 -1.15
CA ALA A 40 -7.93 -3.57 -0.98
C ALA A 40 -7.32 -2.39 -0.20
N GLU A 41 -6.64 -2.66 0.91
CA GLU A 41 -5.91 -1.63 1.68
C GLU A 41 -4.87 -0.89 0.82
N ALA A 42 -4.15 -1.61 -0.05
CA ALA A 42 -3.18 -1.01 -0.95
C ALA A 42 -3.85 -0.11 -1.99
N TYR A 43 -4.99 -0.52 -2.56
CA TYR A 43 -5.74 0.33 -3.48
C TYR A 43 -6.23 1.62 -2.83
N GLU A 44 -6.78 1.55 -1.62
CA GLU A 44 -7.25 2.73 -0.88
C GLU A 44 -6.09 3.71 -0.61
N ALA A 45 -4.95 3.19 -0.17
CA ALA A 45 -3.77 4.01 0.09
C ALA A 45 -3.24 4.68 -1.19
N ILE A 46 -3.20 3.96 -2.31
CA ILE A 46 -2.81 4.50 -3.62
C ILE A 46 -3.78 5.60 -4.07
N GLN A 47 -5.10 5.38 -3.92
CA GLN A 47 -6.10 6.38 -4.29
C GLN A 47 -5.98 7.66 -3.45
N GLY A 48 -5.68 7.52 -2.15
CA GLY A 48 -5.39 8.65 -1.27
C GLY A 48 -4.14 9.43 -1.72
N CYS A 49 -3.09 8.74 -2.15
CA CYS A 49 -1.89 9.39 -2.70
C CYS A 49 -2.17 10.12 -4.01
N MET A 50 -2.93 9.55 -4.94
CA MET A 50 -3.27 10.23 -6.20
C MET A 50 -4.03 11.55 -5.99
N GLN A 51 -4.83 11.66 -4.92
CA GLN A 51 -5.54 12.91 -4.59
C GLN A 51 -4.62 13.96 -3.95
N ALA A 52 -3.54 13.52 -3.29
CA ALA A 52 -2.59 14.40 -2.61
C ALA A 52 -1.40 14.81 -3.50
N VAL A 53 -1.04 14.01 -4.50
CA VAL A 53 0.14 14.22 -5.35
C VAL A 53 -0.22 15.03 -6.59
N LEU A 54 0.19 16.29 -6.60
CA LEU A 54 0.11 17.17 -7.77
C LEU A 54 1.43 17.31 -8.57
N ALA A 55 2.53 16.63 -8.23
CA ALA A 55 3.85 17.16 -8.65
C ALA A 55 5.02 16.22 -9.01
N ASP A 56 4.90 14.88 -9.09
CA ASP A 56 6.04 14.07 -9.57
C ASP A 56 5.63 13.01 -10.60
N ASN A 57 6.18 13.13 -11.82
CA ASN A 57 5.94 12.19 -12.92
C ASN A 57 6.44 10.78 -12.58
N PHE A 58 7.51 10.66 -11.77
CA PHE A 58 8.04 9.37 -11.36
C PHE A 58 7.12 8.66 -10.36
N GLU A 59 6.57 9.39 -9.39
CA GLU A 59 5.63 8.83 -8.42
C GLU A 59 4.34 8.38 -9.10
N LYS A 60 3.87 9.14 -10.11
CA LYS A 60 2.73 8.73 -10.93
C LYS A 60 2.97 7.40 -11.64
N GLN A 61 4.11 7.22 -12.29
CA GLN A 61 4.42 5.95 -12.97
C GLN A 61 4.50 4.79 -11.96
N ALA A 62 5.13 5.00 -10.81
CA ALA A 62 5.21 3.98 -9.77
C ALA A 62 3.83 3.58 -9.22
N ILE A 63 2.92 4.55 -9.09
CA ILE A 63 1.53 4.33 -8.70
C ILE A 63 0.78 3.53 -9.78
N ASP A 64 0.92 3.90 -11.05
CA ASP A 64 0.26 3.20 -12.16
C ASP A 64 0.76 1.75 -12.27
N ASP A 65 2.06 1.52 -12.14
CA ASP A 65 2.67 0.19 -12.12
C ASP A 65 2.15 -0.64 -10.93
N ALA A 66 2.10 -0.04 -9.73
CA ALA A 66 1.59 -0.72 -8.54
C ALA A 66 0.11 -1.14 -8.69
N ARG A 67 -0.73 -0.31 -9.32
CA ARG A 67 -2.13 -0.65 -9.60
C ARG A 67 -2.25 -1.83 -10.56
N LEU A 68 -1.44 -1.87 -11.61
CA LEU A 68 -1.42 -2.98 -12.55
C LEU A 68 -1.00 -4.30 -11.86
N ILE A 69 0.03 -4.25 -11.01
CA ILE A 69 0.48 -5.42 -10.27
C ILE A 69 -0.59 -5.89 -9.29
N LEU A 70 -1.24 -4.98 -8.57
CA LEU A 70 -2.34 -5.32 -7.66
C LEU A 70 -3.56 -5.89 -8.39
N SER A 71 -3.85 -5.48 -9.63
CA SER A 71 -4.96 -6.06 -10.40
C SER A 71 -4.67 -7.50 -10.80
N LEU A 72 -3.45 -7.77 -11.28
CA LEU A 72 -3.00 -9.12 -11.60
C LEU A 72 -3.01 -10.02 -10.36
N LEU A 73 -2.49 -9.52 -9.23
CA LEU A 73 -2.48 -10.26 -7.97
C LEU A 73 -3.90 -10.59 -7.51
N ARG A 74 -4.85 -9.66 -7.66
CA ARG A 74 -6.25 -9.87 -7.30
C ARG A 74 -6.89 -10.98 -8.13
N GLU A 75 -6.69 -10.97 -9.45
CA GLU A 75 -7.22 -12.00 -10.35
C GLU A 75 -6.67 -13.39 -9.98
N GLU A 76 -5.37 -13.46 -9.70
CA GLU A 76 -4.72 -14.69 -9.26
C GLU A 76 -5.27 -15.18 -7.91
N SER A 77 -5.44 -14.28 -6.92
CA SER A 77 -6.01 -14.61 -5.61
C SER A 77 -7.46 -15.09 -5.71
N LEU A 78 -8.26 -14.49 -6.60
CA LEU A 78 -9.63 -14.93 -6.86
C LEU A 78 -9.68 -16.30 -7.57
N GLY A 79 -8.78 -16.53 -8.54
CA GLY A 79 -8.62 -17.84 -9.17
C GLY A 79 -8.22 -18.93 -8.17
N ARG A 80 -7.30 -18.63 -7.24
CA ARG A 80 -6.93 -19.52 -6.13
C ARG A 80 -8.11 -19.81 -5.20
N ALA A 81 -8.89 -18.79 -4.83
CA ALA A 81 -10.05 -18.94 -3.96
C ALA A 81 -11.17 -19.78 -4.61
N ALA A 82 -11.35 -19.68 -5.94
CA ALA A 82 -12.32 -20.48 -6.69
C ALA A 82 -11.88 -21.95 -6.86
N SER A 83 -10.56 -22.19 -6.94
CA SER A 83 -9.98 -23.52 -7.15
C SER A 83 -9.82 -24.33 -5.85
N ALA A 84 -9.90 -23.70 -4.68
CA ALA A 84 -9.79 -24.36 -3.38
C ALA A 84 -11.07 -24.22 -2.52
N PRO A 85 -12.22 -24.83 -2.89
CA PRO A 85 -13.42 -24.74 -2.07
C PRO A 85 -13.43 -25.71 -0.87
N TRP A 86 -12.42 -26.57 -0.68
CA TRP A 86 -12.46 -27.68 0.30
C TRP A 86 -11.09 -28.07 0.92
N LEU A 87 -10.22 -27.08 1.17
CA LEU A 87 -9.21 -27.17 2.23
C LEU A 87 -9.61 -26.22 3.38
#